data_AF-A0A258CRN2-F1
#
_entry.id   AF-A0A258CRN2-F1
#
_cell.length_a   1.000
_cell.length_b   1.000
_cell.length_c   1.000
_cell.angle_alpha   90.00
_cell.angle_beta   90.00
_cell.angle_gamma   90.00
#
_symmetry.space_group_name_H-M   'P 1'
#
loop_
_entity.id
_entity.type
_entity.pdbx_description
1 polymer ?
#
loop_
_entity_poly.entity_id
_entity_poly.type
_entity_poly.pdbx_seq_one_letter_code
_entity_poly.pdbx_strand_id
1 'polypeptide(L)'
;MHPSTHELSSSPRPELVEGQVGPLGQAKALLDWHARHRFCAQCGGPTQLGASGWKRECSACGAQHFPRTDPVVIMLVTRGETCLLARQARFAPGMYSCIAGFVEPGETFEDAVRRESWEEAGLRVGTVRYIASQPWPFPGSLMIGCIAEALNDEIVLDMTELEAGRWFTRDEALAMLEGTHPEGFTSPQHLAIANTLLRAWAVEGETA
;
A
#
# COMPACT_ATOMS: atom_id res chain seq x y z
N MET A 1 2.76 -35.94 33.41
CA MET A 1 1.80 -35.69 32.32
C MET A 1 1.74 -34.19 32.10
N HIS A 2 2.44 -33.70 31.07
CA HIS A 2 2.34 -32.29 30.66
C HIS A 2 1.20 -32.15 29.65
N PRO A 3 0.31 -31.16 29.80
CA PRO A 3 -0.69 -30.87 28.78
C PRO A 3 0.00 -30.29 27.54
N SER A 4 -0.42 -30.74 26.36
CA SER A 4 0.09 -30.36 25.05
C SER A 4 -0.23 -28.90 24.72
N THR A 5 0.76 -28.19 24.18
CA THR A 5 0.75 -26.77 23.78
C THR A 5 -0.08 -26.47 22.52
N HIS A 6 -1.17 -27.19 22.25
CA HIS A 6 -1.95 -27.07 21.01
C HIS A 6 -3.34 -26.40 21.15
N GLU A 7 -3.68 -25.83 22.30
CA GLU A 7 -4.99 -25.16 22.52
C GLU A 7 -4.88 -23.64 22.69
N LEU A 8 -4.14 -22.95 21.83
CA LEU A 8 -4.16 -21.49 21.72
C LEU A 8 -4.44 -21.06 20.27
N SER A 9 -5.61 -21.39 19.73
CA SER A 9 -6.05 -20.82 18.45
C SER A 9 -7.57 -20.93 18.28
N SER A 10 -8.33 -20.02 18.90
CA SER A 10 -9.71 -19.75 18.49
C SER A 10 -10.33 -18.46 19.03
N SER A 11 -9.56 -17.56 19.65
CA SER A 11 -10.10 -16.23 19.97
C SER A 11 -10.45 -15.53 18.66
N PRO A 12 -11.73 -15.14 18.43
CA PRO A 12 -12.07 -14.34 17.25
C PRO A 12 -11.22 -13.08 17.30
N ARG A 13 -10.47 -12.83 16.22
CA ARG A 13 -9.76 -11.55 16.08
C ARG A 13 -10.83 -10.47 16.20
N PRO A 14 -10.66 -9.47 17.09
CA PRO A 14 -11.65 -8.42 17.24
C PRO A 14 -11.84 -7.77 15.86
N GLU A 15 -13.03 -7.95 15.29
CA GLU A 15 -13.43 -7.23 14.09
C GLU A 15 -13.44 -5.75 14.46
N LEU A 16 -12.57 -4.99 13.80
CA LEU A 16 -12.54 -3.55 13.96
C LEU A 16 -13.83 -3.01 13.34
N VAL A 17 -14.62 -2.28 14.14
CA VAL A 17 -15.79 -1.57 13.60
C VAL A 17 -15.29 -0.53 12.61
N GLU A 18 -15.96 -0.40 11.45
CA GLU A 18 -15.54 0.44 10.31
C GLU A 18 -15.19 1.90 10.71
N GLY A 19 -15.85 2.46 11.73
CA GLY A 19 -15.55 3.79 12.28
C GLY A 19 -14.34 3.89 13.23
N GLN A 20 -13.75 2.77 13.65
CA GLN A 20 -12.61 2.74 14.58
C GLN A 20 -11.26 2.64 13.86
N VAL A 21 -11.24 2.17 12.60
CA VAL A 21 -9.99 1.96 11.84
C VAL A 21 -9.22 3.27 11.66
N GLY A 22 -9.92 4.35 11.27
CA GLY A 22 -9.31 5.68 11.09
C GLY A 22 -8.67 6.23 12.37
N PRO A 23 -9.43 6.37 13.48
CA PRO A 23 -8.88 6.82 14.76
C PRO A 23 -7.74 5.96 15.31
N LEU A 24 -7.82 4.63 15.17
CA LEU A 24 -6.74 3.72 15.60
C LEU A 24 -5.48 3.90 14.75
N GLY A 25 -5.64 4.03 13.42
CA GLY A 25 -4.52 4.31 12.51
C GLY A 25 -3.85 5.65 12.82
N GLN A 26 -4.65 6.68 13.08
CA GLN A 26 -4.17 7.99 13.51
C GLN A 26 -3.38 7.91 14.83
N ALA A 27 -3.94 7.25 15.85
CA ALA A 27 -3.26 7.08 17.13
C ALA A 27 -1.93 6.35 16.98
N LYS A 28 -1.90 5.26 16.20
CA LYS A 28 -0.69 4.51 15.90
C LYS A 28 0.37 5.37 15.20
N ALA A 29 -0.01 6.10 14.13
CA ALA A 29 0.92 6.95 13.39
C ALA A 29 1.54 8.05 14.28
N LEU A 30 0.74 8.69 15.14
CA LEU A 30 1.23 9.72 16.07
C LEU A 30 2.17 9.15 17.13
N LEU A 31 1.82 8.02 17.74
CA LEU A 31 2.66 7.35 18.73
C LEU A 31 3.99 6.89 18.13
N ASP A 32 3.96 6.25 16.96
CA ASP A 32 5.15 5.80 16.23
C ASP A 32 6.05 6.97 15.80
N TRP A 33 5.45 8.10 15.39
CA TRP A 33 6.20 9.31 15.06
C TRP A 33 6.92 9.86 16.29
N HIS A 34 6.21 10.02 17.41
CA HIS A 34 6.79 10.53 18.66
C HIS A 34 7.91 9.64 19.21
N ALA A 35 7.79 8.31 19.09
CA ALA A 35 8.82 7.38 19.52
C ALA A 35 10.16 7.59 18.78
N ARG A 36 10.09 7.97 17.49
CA ARG A 36 11.26 8.12 16.60
C ARG A 36 11.78 9.55 16.45
N HIS A 37 10.98 10.57 16.77
CA HIS A 37 11.32 11.98 16.52
C HIS A 37 11.61 12.77 17.81
N ARG A 38 12.38 12.18 18.74
CA ARG A 38 12.67 12.81 20.05
C ARG A 38 13.67 13.97 19.97
N PHE A 39 14.47 14.02 18.91
CA PHE A 39 15.50 15.03 18.67
C PHE A 39 15.22 15.83 17.41
N CYS A 40 15.69 17.08 17.38
CA CYS A 40 15.47 18.02 16.30
C CYS A 40 16.32 17.65 15.09
N ALA A 41 15.69 17.50 13.93
CA ALA A 41 16.41 17.20 12.68
C ALA A 41 17.29 18.37 12.20
N GLN A 42 17.06 19.59 12.68
CA GLN A 42 17.85 20.77 12.32
C GLN A 42 19.15 20.91 13.13
N CYS A 43 19.11 20.63 14.45
CA CYS A 43 20.24 20.94 15.34
C CYS A 43 20.59 19.83 16.34
N GLY A 44 19.90 18.69 16.32
CA GLY A 44 20.14 17.56 17.24
C GLY A 44 19.66 17.74 18.67
N GLY A 45 19.15 18.93 19.05
CA GLY A 45 18.64 19.20 20.40
C GLY A 45 17.33 18.45 20.73
N PRO A 46 16.97 18.29 22.01
CA PRO A 46 15.71 17.64 22.38
C PRO A 46 14.49 18.45 21.89
N THR A 47 13.39 17.76 21.68
CA THR A 47 12.11 18.37 21.28
C THR A 47 11.02 18.07 22.31
N GLN A 48 10.08 19.00 22.48
CA GLN A 48 8.93 18.87 23.37
C GLN A 48 7.64 18.73 22.58
N LEU A 49 6.65 18.04 23.14
CA LEU A 49 5.32 17.91 22.56
C LEU A 49 4.60 19.26 22.55
N GLY A 50 3.84 19.54 21.50
CA GLY A 50 2.95 20.69 21.42
C GLY A 50 1.70 20.39 20.60
N ALA A 51 0.77 21.35 20.55
CA ALA A 51 -0.50 21.25 19.81
C ALA A 51 -1.24 19.91 20.06
N SER A 52 -1.39 19.52 21.32
CA SER A 52 -2.06 18.26 21.70
C SER A 52 -1.46 16.99 21.05
N GLY A 53 -0.15 17.00 20.76
CA GLY A 53 0.56 15.88 20.13
C GLY A 53 0.79 16.04 18.62
N TRP A 54 0.20 17.05 17.98
CA TRP A 54 0.33 17.28 16.54
C TRP A 54 1.59 18.04 16.11
N LYS A 55 2.45 18.43 17.05
CA LYS A 55 3.77 18.97 16.74
C LYS A 55 4.80 18.58 17.79
N ARG A 56 6.06 18.68 17.40
CA ARG A 56 7.21 18.71 18.30
C ARG A 56 8.00 19.98 18.06
N GLU A 57 8.43 20.64 19.12
CA GLU A 57 9.13 21.92 19.06
C GLU A 57 10.49 21.81 19.74
N CYS A 58 11.55 22.27 19.06
CA CYS A 58 12.89 22.25 19.61
C CYS A 58 13.11 23.44 20.53
N SER A 59 13.44 23.18 21.79
CA SER A 59 13.72 24.23 22.77
C SER A 59 15.06 24.94 22.55
N ALA A 60 15.94 24.40 21.71
CA ALA A 60 17.27 24.96 21.45
C ALA A 60 17.29 25.96 20.28
N CYS A 61 16.57 25.67 19.18
CA CYS A 61 16.60 26.47 17.96
C CYS A 61 15.23 26.96 17.49
N GLY A 62 14.14 26.60 18.19
CA GLY A 62 12.77 26.99 17.83
C GLY A 62 12.17 26.24 16.64
N ALA A 63 12.89 25.29 16.03
CA ALA A 63 12.38 24.52 14.90
C ALA A 63 11.13 23.70 15.28
N GLN A 64 10.15 23.67 14.39
CA GLN A 64 8.93 22.90 14.53
C GLN A 64 8.96 21.69 13.60
N HIS A 65 8.48 20.56 14.12
CA HIS A 65 8.35 19.31 13.38
C HIS A 65 6.90 18.81 13.48
N PHE A 66 6.37 18.34 12.35
CA PHE A 66 5.03 17.81 12.23
C PHE A 66 5.09 16.31 11.92
N PRO A 67 4.04 15.53 12.25
CA PRO A 67 3.94 14.14 11.84
C PRO A 67 4.13 14.00 10.32
N ARG A 68 4.94 13.02 9.93
CA ARG A 68 5.20 12.72 8.53
C ARG A 68 4.11 11.80 7.99
N THR A 69 3.57 12.12 6.82
CA THR A 69 2.70 11.24 6.03
C THR A 69 3.37 11.02 4.68
N ASP A 70 3.79 9.79 4.42
CA ASP A 70 4.52 9.46 3.20
C ASP A 70 3.55 9.07 2.07
N PRO A 71 3.46 9.85 0.98
CA PRO A 71 2.64 9.48 -0.17
C PRO A 71 3.23 8.26 -0.90
N VAL A 72 2.39 7.26 -1.14
CA VAL A 72 2.75 6.03 -1.86
C VAL A 72 1.69 5.79 -2.93
N VAL A 73 2.08 5.77 -4.19
CA VAL A 73 1.18 5.35 -5.26
C VAL A 73 1.09 3.83 -5.29
N ILE A 74 -0.10 3.30 -5.51
CA ILE A 74 -0.35 1.88 -5.75
C ILE A 74 -1.25 1.77 -6.97
N MET A 75 -0.87 0.94 -7.94
CA MET A 75 -1.47 1.00 -9.27
C MET A 75 -1.76 -0.39 -9.82
N LEU A 76 -2.99 -0.54 -10.29
CA LEU A 76 -3.33 -1.64 -11.17
C LEU A 76 -3.06 -1.19 -12.61
N VAL A 77 -2.01 -1.75 -13.21
CA VAL A 77 -1.68 -1.48 -14.61
C VAL A 77 -2.51 -2.43 -15.48
N THR A 78 -3.20 -1.90 -16.49
CA THR A 78 -4.18 -2.63 -17.32
C THR A 78 -3.81 -2.54 -18.80
N ARG A 79 -4.22 -3.52 -19.59
CA ARG A 79 -4.10 -3.53 -21.06
C ARG A 79 -5.23 -4.34 -21.67
N GLY A 80 -6.27 -3.66 -22.16
CA GLY A 80 -7.49 -4.34 -22.60
C GLY A 80 -8.12 -5.14 -21.47
N GLU A 81 -8.29 -6.46 -21.66
CA GLU A 81 -8.93 -7.36 -20.70
C GLU A 81 -7.95 -8.05 -19.73
N THR A 82 -6.74 -7.50 -19.58
CA THR A 82 -5.75 -7.99 -18.62
C THR A 82 -5.25 -6.89 -17.68
N CYS A 83 -4.80 -7.30 -16.51
CA CYS A 83 -4.10 -6.46 -15.54
C CYS A 83 -2.78 -7.09 -15.11
N LEU A 84 -1.78 -6.27 -14.83
CA LEU A 84 -0.55 -6.70 -14.18
C LEU A 84 -0.82 -6.91 -12.69
N LEU A 85 -0.47 -8.09 -12.18
CA LEU A 85 -0.24 -8.30 -10.76
C LEU A 85 1.15 -8.91 -10.57
N ALA A 86 1.79 -8.53 -9.47
CA ALA A 86 3.12 -8.99 -9.09
C ALA A 86 3.15 -9.43 -7.63
N ARG A 87 4.22 -10.13 -7.24
CA ARG A 87 4.44 -10.58 -5.88
C ARG A 87 5.89 -10.39 -5.46
N GLN A 88 6.06 -10.09 -4.19
CA GLN A 88 7.36 -10.04 -3.53
C GLN A 88 7.59 -11.35 -2.76
N ALA A 89 8.84 -11.76 -2.57
CA ALA A 89 9.19 -13.01 -1.89
C ALA A 89 8.61 -13.12 -0.46
N ARG A 90 8.39 -11.98 0.21
CA ARG A 90 7.79 -11.92 1.56
C ARG A 90 6.29 -12.19 1.60
N PHE A 91 5.61 -12.15 0.46
CA PHE A 91 4.17 -12.39 0.40
C PHE A 91 3.86 -13.87 0.60
N ALA A 92 2.69 -14.15 1.19
CA ALA A 92 2.18 -15.50 1.31
C ALA A 92 2.23 -16.21 -0.06
N PRO A 93 2.59 -17.50 -0.14
CA PRO A 93 2.64 -18.22 -1.41
C PRO A 93 1.33 -18.08 -2.19
N GLY A 94 1.43 -17.77 -3.48
CA GLY A 94 0.27 -17.57 -4.36
C GLY A 94 -0.44 -16.22 -4.23
N MET A 95 -0.08 -15.35 -3.28
CA MET A 95 -0.63 -13.99 -3.20
C MET A 95 0.07 -13.07 -4.20
N TYR A 96 -0.70 -12.42 -5.06
CA TYR A 96 -0.28 -11.37 -5.99
C TYR A 96 -1.02 -10.07 -5.67
N SER A 97 -0.42 -8.92 -5.96
CA SER A 97 -0.93 -7.59 -5.66
C SER A 97 -0.55 -6.61 -6.77
N CYS A 98 -1.16 -5.42 -6.75
CA CYS A 98 -0.67 -4.25 -7.46
C CYS A 98 0.77 -3.91 -7.02
N ILE A 99 1.54 -3.33 -7.95
CA ILE A 99 2.84 -2.70 -7.67
C ILE A 99 2.61 -1.34 -6.99
N ALA A 100 3.60 -0.87 -6.23
CA ALA A 100 3.45 0.33 -5.42
C ALA A 100 4.80 0.91 -4.99
N GLY A 101 4.92 2.24 -5.03
CA GLY A 101 6.14 2.91 -4.64
C GLY A 101 5.93 4.34 -4.14
N PHE A 102 6.98 4.89 -3.54
CA PHE A 102 6.92 6.22 -2.92
C PHE A 102 6.88 7.31 -3.99
N VAL A 103 6.14 8.37 -3.71
CA VAL A 103 6.18 9.58 -4.54
C VAL A 103 7.45 10.35 -4.19
N GLU A 104 8.26 10.68 -5.19
CA GLU A 104 9.49 11.45 -5.00
C GLU A 104 9.22 12.96 -4.92
N PRO A 105 10.12 13.75 -4.30
CA PRO A 105 9.97 15.19 -4.22
C PRO A 105 9.85 15.85 -5.61
N GLY A 106 8.72 16.51 -5.85
CA GLY A 106 8.45 17.22 -7.10
C GLY A 106 7.65 16.41 -8.13
N GLU A 107 7.34 15.14 -7.84
CA GLU A 107 6.49 14.33 -8.71
C GLU A 107 4.99 14.64 -8.51
N THR A 108 4.25 14.55 -9.61
CA THR A 108 2.80 14.31 -9.55
C THR A 108 2.54 12.84 -9.22
N PHE A 109 1.32 12.50 -8.79
CA PHE A 109 0.98 11.09 -8.58
C PHE A 109 1.01 10.29 -9.89
N GLU A 110 0.63 10.93 -10.99
CA GLU A 110 0.67 10.34 -12.31
C GLU A 110 2.10 10.07 -12.78
N ASP A 111 3.05 10.95 -12.47
CA ASP A 111 4.47 10.74 -12.79
C ASP A 111 5.08 9.64 -11.94
N ALA A 112 4.78 9.58 -10.64
CA ALA A 112 5.21 8.49 -9.77
C ALA A 112 4.66 7.14 -10.26
N VAL A 113 3.37 7.07 -10.63
CA VAL A 113 2.78 5.85 -11.23
C VAL A 113 3.52 5.43 -12.50
N ARG A 114 3.89 6.39 -13.37
CA ARG A 114 4.64 6.09 -14.60
C ARG A 114 6.06 5.62 -14.33
N ARG A 115 6.76 6.24 -13.38
CA ARG A 115 8.13 5.88 -12.99
C ARG A 115 8.14 4.46 -12.41
N GLU A 116 7.34 4.23 -11.38
CA GLU A 116 7.29 2.95 -10.68
C GLU A 116 6.80 1.79 -11.60
N SER A 117 5.82 2.04 -12.48
CA SER A 117 5.41 1.02 -13.47
C SER A 117 6.52 0.63 -14.44
N TRP A 118 7.41 1.58 -14.75
CA TRP A 118 8.56 1.32 -15.58
C TRP A 118 9.69 0.63 -14.81
N GLU A 119 10.01 1.11 -13.62
CA GLU A 119 11.10 0.59 -12.78
C GLU A 119 10.82 -0.86 -12.36
N GLU A 120 9.63 -1.14 -11.84
CA GLU A 120 9.31 -2.47 -11.29
C GLU A 120 8.95 -3.50 -12.37
N ALA A 121 8.33 -3.08 -13.48
CA ALA A 121 7.71 -4.01 -14.42
C ALA A 121 8.04 -3.78 -15.90
N GLY A 122 8.86 -2.78 -16.24
CA GLY A 122 9.19 -2.47 -17.63
C GLY A 122 7.99 -1.93 -18.43
N LEU A 123 6.95 -1.41 -17.77
CA LEU A 123 5.74 -0.93 -18.43
C LEU A 123 5.71 0.59 -18.54
N ARG A 124 5.60 1.09 -19.77
CA ARG A 124 5.20 2.47 -20.05
C ARG A 124 3.69 2.56 -19.91
N VAL A 125 3.21 3.54 -19.16
CA VAL A 125 1.76 3.77 -18.98
C VAL A 125 1.36 5.17 -19.45
N GLY A 126 0.20 5.25 -20.08
CA GLY A 126 -0.39 6.48 -20.62
C GLY A 126 -1.28 7.15 -19.58
N THR A 127 -2.60 6.98 -19.75
CA THR A 127 -3.61 7.51 -18.84
C THR A 127 -3.44 6.91 -17.44
N VAL A 128 -3.48 7.76 -16.42
CA VAL A 128 -3.50 7.37 -15.00
C VAL A 128 -4.77 7.97 -14.39
N ARG A 129 -5.55 7.15 -13.69
CA ARG A 129 -6.80 7.56 -13.04
C ARG A 129 -6.74 7.24 -11.56
N TYR A 130 -7.00 8.25 -10.74
CA TYR A 130 -7.21 8.06 -9.30
C TYR A 130 -8.54 7.34 -9.05
N ILE A 131 -8.52 6.37 -8.13
CA ILE A 131 -9.70 5.59 -7.71
C ILE A 131 -10.01 5.85 -6.25
N ALA A 132 -9.04 5.65 -5.35
CA ALA A 132 -9.26 5.73 -3.92
C ALA A 132 -7.96 6.05 -3.18
N SER A 133 -8.07 6.36 -1.88
CA SER A 133 -6.91 6.48 -1.00
C SER A 133 -7.12 5.75 0.31
N GLN A 134 -6.05 5.22 0.89
CA GLN A 134 -6.10 4.49 2.15
C GLN A 134 -4.92 4.85 3.06
N PRO A 135 -5.17 5.32 4.30
CA PRO A 135 -4.11 5.47 5.28
C PRO A 135 -3.45 4.11 5.62
N TRP A 136 -2.12 4.06 5.60
CA TRP A 136 -1.34 2.88 5.93
C TRP A 136 -0.35 3.19 7.07
N PRO A 137 -0.78 3.03 8.35
CA PRO A 137 -0.05 3.53 9.52
C PRO A 137 1.11 2.61 9.96
N PHE A 138 1.91 2.14 9.00
CA PHE A 138 3.05 1.23 9.20
C PHE A 138 4.25 1.66 8.33
N PRO A 139 4.97 2.75 8.67
CA PRO A 139 4.87 3.53 9.91
C PRO A 139 4.04 4.84 9.79
N GLY A 140 3.55 5.20 8.61
CA GLY A 140 2.79 6.44 8.40
C GLY A 140 2.63 6.86 6.94
N SER A 141 2.21 5.96 6.06
CA SER A 141 2.01 6.24 4.64
C SER A 141 0.54 6.58 4.31
N LEU A 142 0.32 7.26 3.20
CA LEU A 142 -0.98 7.40 2.55
C LEU A 142 -0.90 6.72 1.18
N MET A 143 -1.63 5.62 1.01
CA MET A 143 -1.74 4.92 -0.26
C MET A 143 -2.67 5.71 -1.18
N ILE A 144 -2.20 6.02 -2.39
CA ILE A 144 -2.95 6.66 -3.47
C ILE A 144 -3.17 5.59 -4.55
N GLY A 145 -4.39 5.07 -4.60
CA GLY A 145 -4.77 3.99 -5.50
C GLY A 145 -5.15 4.52 -6.88
N CYS A 146 -4.46 4.02 -7.91
CA CYS A 146 -4.66 4.41 -9.30
C CYS A 146 -4.89 3.19 -10.20
N ILE A 147 -5.56 3.42 -11.33
CA ILE A 147 -5.56 2.49 -12.47
C ILE A 147 -4.83 3.19 -13.62
N ALA A 148 -3.90 2.47 -14.25
CA ALA A 148 -3.09 2.99 -15.35
C ALA A 148 -3.20 2.10 -16.59
N GLU A 149 -3.17 2.68 -17.78
CA GLU A 149 -3.26 1.95 -19.04
C GLU A 149 -1.86 1.78 -19.67
N ALA A 150 -1.44 0.54 -19.91
CA ALA A 150 -0.12 0.22 -20.46
C ALA A 150 -0.04 0.43 -21.97
N LEU A 151 1.03 1.09 -22.40
CA LEU A 151 1.34 1.36 -23.80
C LEU A 151 2.11 0.19 -24.44
N ASN A 152 2.79 -0.64 -23.64
CA ASN A 152 3.43 -1.91 -24.04
C ASN A 152 2.94 -3.09 -23.18
N ASP A 153 3.23 -4.32 -23.61
CA ASP A 153 2.88 -5.58 -22.93
C ASP A 153 4.08 -6.41 -22.46
N GLU A 154 5.29 -6.12 -22.95
CA GLU A 154 6.49 -6.81 -22.49
C GLU A 154 6.79 -6.44 -21.02
N ILE A 155 6.67 -7.43 -20.14
CA ILE A 155 6.99 -7.31 -18.72
C ILE A 155 8.47 -7.60 -18.52
N VAL A 156 9.18 -6.67 -17.90
CA VAL A 156 10.56 -6.84 -17.44
C VAL A 156 10.59 -6.49 -15.96
N LEU A 157 10.60 -7.52 -15.10
CA LEU A 157 10.51 -7.31 -13.66
C LEU A 157 11.87 -6.93 -13.07
N ASP A 158 11.87 -5.97 -12.14
CA ASP A 158 13.00 -5.79 -11.23
C ASP A 158 12.99 -6.93 -10.20
N MET A 159 13.85 -7.91 -10.45
CA MET A 159 13.99 -9.10 -9.59
C MET A 159 14.66 -8.80 -8.24
N THR A 160 15.13 -7.58 -8.00
CA THR A 160 15.61 -7.16 -6.67
C THR A 160 14.46 -6.84 -5.72
N GLU A 161 13.31 -6.45 -6.27
CA GLU A 161 12.10 -6.12 -5.50
C GLU A 161 11.00 -7.18 -5.64
N LEU A 162 10.80 -7.72 -6.85
CA LEU A 162 9.74 -8.65 -7.19
C LEU A 162 10.26 -10.08 -7.38
N GLU A 163 9.45 -11.06 -6.98
CA GLU A 163 9.73 -12.49 -7.18
C GLU A 163 9.07 -13.01 -8.47
N ALA A 164 7.87 -12.53 -8.79
CA ALA A 164 7.14 -12.91 -10.00
C ALA A 164 6.07 -11.87 -10.31
N GLY A 165 5.64 -11.82 -11.57
CA GLY A 165 4.60 -10.92 -12.05
C GLY A 165 4.21 -11.28 -13.47
N ARG A 166 2.93 -11.16 -13.78
CA ARG A 166 2.39 -11.48 -15.10
C ARG A 166 1.10 -10.72 -15.36
N TRP A 167 0.68 -10.73 -16.62
CA TRP A 167 -0.68 -10.38 -16.99
C TRP A 167 -1.65 -11.45 -16.46
N PHE A 168 -2.70 -11.00 -15.80
CA PHE A 168 -3.86 -11.78 -15.39
C PHE A 168 -5.06 -11.30 -16.21
N THR A 169 -5.81 -12.23 -16.77
CA THR A 169 -7.09 -11.94 -17.42
C THR A 169 -8.11 -11.46 -16.39
N ARG A 170 -9.14 -10.77 -16.85
CA ARG A 170 -10.28 -10.38 -16.00
C ARG A 170 -10.89 -11.59 -15.27
N ASP A 171 -11.04 -12.73 -15.94
CA ASP A 171 -11.59 -13.95 -15.34
C ASP A 171 -10.68 -14.51 -14.24
N GLU A 172 -9.36 -14.51 -14.44
CA GLU A 172 -8.40 -14.89 -13.39
C GLU A 172 -8.49 -13.94 -12.20
N ALA A 173 -8.56 -12.62 -12.44
CA ALA A 173 -8.70 -11.62 -11.38
C ALA A 173 -9.99 -11.81 -10.57
N LEU A 174 -11.13 -12.08 -11.23
CA LEU A 174 -12.39 -12.41 -10.55
C LEU A 174 -12.26 -13.67 -9.70
N ALA A 175 -11.66 -14.74 -10.24
CA ALA A 175 -11.42 -15.97 -9.49
C ALA A 175 -10.49 -15.75 -8.28
N MET A 176 -9.50 -14.86 -8.39
CA MET A 176 -8.63 -14.47 -7.26
C MET A 176 -9.36 -13.64 -6.20
N LEU A 177 -10.35 -12.83 -6.58
CA LEU A 177 -11.20 -12.06 -5.66
C LEU A 177 -12.19 -12.95 -4.91
N GLU A 178 -12.62 -14.05 -5.53
CA GLU A 178 -13.54 -15.04 -4.96
C GLU A 178 -12.81 -16.17 -4.20
N GLY A 179 -11.49 -16.29 -4.37
CA GLY A 179 -10.70 -17.38 -3.79
C GLY A 179 -10.90 -18.72 -4.50
N THR A 180 -11.29 -18.69 -5.77
CA THR A 180 -11.63 -19.86 -6.60
C THR A 180 -10.62 -20.12 -7.73
N HIS A 181 -9.52 -19.35 -7.80
CA HIS A 181 -8.51 -19.49 -8.85
C HIS A 181 -7.92 -20.92 -8.90
N PRO A 182 -7.88 -21.60 -10.06
CA PRO A 182 -7.52 -23.02 -10.16
C PRO A 182 -6.08 -23.32 -9.72
N GLU A 183 -5.16 -22.36 -9.92
CA GLU A 183 -3.76 -22.47 -9.45
C GLU A 183 -3.57 -22.06 -7.98
N GLY A 184 -4.64 -21.71 -7.27
CA GLY A 184 -4.57 -21.24 -5.89
C GLY A 184 -4.02 -19.82 -5.72
N PHE A 185 -3.95 -19.03 -6.80
CA PHE A 185 -3.55 -17.62 -6.71
C PHE A 185 -4.64 -16.80 -6.01
N THR A 186 -4.18 -15.83 -5.21
CA THR A 186 -5.05 -15.01 -4.37
C THR A 186 -4.71 -13.53 -4.51
N SER A 187 -5.71 -12.69 -4.27
CA SER A 187 -5.55 -11.24 -4.13
C SER A 187 -5.40 -10.86 -2.65
N PRO A 188 -4.97 -9.61 -2.33
CA PRO A 188 -4.97 -9.11 -0.97
C PRO A 188 -6.38 -9.12 -0.36
N GLN A 189 -6.49 -9.08 0.97
CA GLN A 189 -7.79 -9.10 1.66
C GLN A 189 -8.67 -7.90 1.27
N HIS A 190 -9.99 -8.02 1.44
CA HIS A 190 -10.99 -7.02 1.02
C HIS A 190 -10.77 -5.61 1.58
N LEU A 191 -10.09 -5.47 2.73
CA LEU A 191 -9.76 -4.17 3.30
C LEU A 191 -8.55 -3.48 2.65
N ALA A 192 -7.74 -4.20 1.87
CA ALA A 192 -6.54 -3.64 1.25
C ALA A 192 -6.90 -2.87 -0.02
N ILE A 193 -6.33 -1.67 -0.21
CA ILE A 193 -6.57 -0.84 -1.40
C ILE A 193 -6.25 -1.56 -2.72
N ALA A 194 -5.28 -2.49 -2.74
CA ALA A 194 -5.02 -3.33 -3.92
C ALA A 194 -6.23 -4.21 -4.29
N ASN A 195 -6.98 -4.72 -3.31
CA ASN A 195 -8.24 -5.43 -3.56
C ASN A 195 -9.31 -4.47 -4.09
N THR A 196 -9.40 -3.26 -3.54
CA THR A 196 -10.30 -2.20 -4.03
C THR A 196 -10.04 -1.88 -5.51
N LEU A 197 -8.77 -1.67 -5.90
CA LEU A 197 -8.40 -1.41 -7.30
C LEU A 197 -8.74 -2.58 -8.22
N LEU A 198 -8.45 -3.81 -7.78
CA LEU A 198 -8.75 -5.00 -8.55
C LEU A 198 -10.26 -5.19 -8.75
N ARG A 199 -11.09 -4.91 -7.73
CA ARG A 199 -12.55 -4.93 -7.84
C ARG A 199 -13.09 -3.84 -8.76
N ALA A 200 -12.62 -2.60 -8.59
CA ALA A 200 -13.04 -1.46 -9.41
C ALA A 200 -12.81 -1.72 -10.91
N TRP A 201 -11.68 -2.33 -11.25
CA TRP A 201 -11.42 -2.77 -12.62
C TRP A 201 -12.26 -3.99 -13.00
N ALA A 202 -12.13 -5.11 -12.27
CA ALA A 202 -12.62 -6.42 -12.69
C ALA A 202 -14.16 -6.54 -12.68
N VAL A 203 -14.82 -5.94 -11.68
CA VAL A 203 -16.26 -6.07 -11.42
C VAL A 203 -17.03 -4.86 -11.93
N GLU A 204 -16.54 -3.65 -11.67
CA GLU A 204 -17.32 -2.42 -11.83
C GLU A 204 -17.14 -1.78 -13.21
N GLY A 205 -16.17 -2.23 -14.01
CA GLY A 205 -15.89 -1.64 -15.32
C GLY A 205 -15.42 -0.18 -15.23
N GLU A 206 -14.93 0.21 -14.04
CA GLU A 206 -14.36 1.50 -13.66
C GLU A 206 -15.32 2.69 -13.48
N THR A 207 -16.22 2.55 -12.52
CA THR A 207 -16.62 3.67 -11.66
C THR A 207 -15.98 3.50 -10.29
N ALA A 208 -15.41 4.60 -9.76
CA ALA A 208 -14.84 4.69 -8.41
C ALA A 208 -15.90 4.58 -7.30
#